data_AF-A0A1V1W4P0-F1
#
_entry.id   AF-A0A1V1W4P0-F1
#
_cell.length_a   1.000
_cell.length_b   1.000
_cell.length_c   1.000
_cell.angle_alpha   90.00
_cell.angle_beta   90.00
_cell.angle_gamma   90.00
#
_symmetry.space_group_name_H-M   'P 1'
#
loop_
_entity.id
_entity.type
_entity.pdbx_description
1 polymer ?
#
loop_
_entity_poly.entity_id
_entity_poly.type
_entity_poly.pdbx_seq_one_letter_code
_entity_poly.pdbx_strand_id
1 'polypeptide(L)'
;MGLFKKAKPALGVVPYDDLIRDGEPCTVEVSAVFPLDQLTQDGLPASGLILQVQRDGVAPYQAQVGLHIPDASVPVVVPGARLPGKWLPGPSPRAGVDLVTIDFAALQA
;
A
#
# COMPACT_ATOMS: atom_id res chain seq x y z
N MET A 1 -3.25 32.14 19.27
CA MET A 1 -3.60 32.08 17.82
C MET A 1 -2.54 31.28 17.09
N GLY A 2 -2.75 30.19 16.36
CA GLY A 2 -3.82 29.21 16.26
C GLY A 2 -3.14 27.88 15.90
N LEU A 3 -3.63 26.77 16.47
CA LEU A 3 -3.06 25.43 16.34
C LEU A 3 -3.35 24.91 14.93
N PHE A 4 -2.33 24.77 14.07
CA PHE A 4 -2.46 24.07 12.79
C PHE A 4 -2.70 22.58 13.06
N LYS A 5 -3.95 22.18 13.23
CA LYS A 5 -4.34 20.78 13.14
C LYS A 5 -4.15 20.38 11.67
N LYS A 6 -3.16 19.50 11.40
CA LYS A 6 -3.06 18.81 10.10
C LYS A 6 -4.45 18.26 9.76
N ALA A 7 -5.00 18.71 8.63
CA ALA A 7 -6.27 18.19 8.14
C ALA A 7 -6.11 16.69 7.92
N LYS A 8 -6.99 15.89 8.52
CA LYS A 8 -7.14 14.48 8.14
C LYS A 8 -7.53 14.47 6.65
N PRO A 9 -6.82 13.72 5.77
CA PRO A 9 -7.22 13.63 4.38
C PRO A 9 -8.69 13.22 4.31
N ALA A 10 -9.47 13.96 3.51
CA ALA A 10 -10.87 13.67 3.29
C ALA A 10 -11.02 12.25 2.71
N LEU A 11 -12.16 11.61 2.97
CA LEU A 11 -12.48 10.31 2.38
C LEU A 11 -12.24 10.32 0.87
N GLY A 12 -11.28 9.52 0.40
CA GLY A 12 -11.06 9.24 -1.01
C GLY A 12 -9.59 9.40 -1.42
N VAL A 13 -8.87 8.27 -1.40
CA VAL A 13 -7.49 8.09 -1.88
C VAL A 13 -6.42 8.72 -0.97
N VAL A 14 -5.69 7.87 -0.26
CA VAL A 14 -4.40 8.25 0.34
C VAL A 14 -3.33 8.04 -0.72
N PRO A 15 -2.58 9.09 -1.12
CA PRO A 15 -1.46 8.94 -2.06
C PRO A 15 -0.42 7.96 -1.56
N TYR A 16 0.30 7.30 -2.48
CA TYR A 16 1.38 6.38 -2.15
C TYR A 16 2.40 7.01 -1.19
N ASP A 17 2.86 8.23 -1.47
CA ASP A 17 3.85 8.94 -0.64
C ASP A 17 3.37 9.20 0.79
N ASP A 18 2.09 9.52 0.97
CA ASP A 18 1.51 9.72 2.30
C ASP A 18 1.44 8.40 3.07
N LEU A 19 1.09 7.30 2.40
CA LEU A 19 1.06 5.96 3.00
C LEU A 19 2.47 5.47 3.35
N ILE A 20 3.47 5.76 2.52
CA ILE A 20 4.88 5.43 2.83
C ILE A 20 5.40 6.24 4.02
N ARG A 21 5.10 7.54 4.06
CA ARG A 21 5.55 8.45 5.11
C ARG A 21 4.89 8.18 6.46
N ASP A 22 3.56 8.07 6.47
CA ASP A 22 2.77 8.02 7.71
C ASP A 22 2.44 6.59 8.14
N GLY A 23 2.63 5.60 7.25
CA GLY A 23 2.29 4.21 7.49
C GLY A 23 3.23 3.50 8.45
N GLU A 24 2.63 2.59 9.22
CA GLU A 24 3.33 1.69 10.10
C GLU A 24 3.90 0.50 9.30
N PRO A 25 5.08 -0.04 9.67
CA PRO A 25 5.63 -1.22 9.01
C PRO A 25 4.72 -2.44 9.09
N CYS A 26 4.70 -3.25 8.03
CA CYS A 26 4.12 -4.59 8.00
C CYS A 26 4.89 -5.49 7.04
N THR A 27 4.57 -6.78 7.03
CA THR A 27 5.00 -7.70 5.95
C THR A 27 3.82 -7.95 5.02
N VAL A 28 4.09 -7.97 3.72
CA VAL A 28 3.10 -8.38 2.71
C VAL A 28 3.63 -9.57 1.91
N GLU A 29 2.79 -10.56 1.70
CA GLU A 29 3.05 -11.64 0.76
C GLU A 29 2.22 -11.42 -0.51
N VAL A 30 2.88 -11.36 -1.66
CA VAL A 30 2.20 -11.18 -2.94
C VAL A 30 1.48 -12.47 -3.30
N SER A 31 0.15 -12.44 -3.36
CA SER A 31 -0.65 -13.59 -3.82
C SER A 31 -0.85 -13.59 -5.33
N ALA A 32 -1.01 -12.40 -5.92
CA ALA A 32 -1.22 -12.25 -7.35
C ALA A 32 -0.77 -10.86 -7.83
N VAL A 33 -0.37 -10.79 -9.09
CA VAL A 33 -0.07 -9.55 -9.82
C VAL A 33 -0.77 -9.65 -11.18
N PHE A 34 -1.47 -8.59 -11.59
CA PHE A 34 -2.18 -8.53 -12.88
C PHE A 34 -2.22 -7.09 -13.40
N PRO A 35 -2.21 -6.87 -14.73
CA PRO A 35 -2.36 -5.54 -15.28
C PRO A 35 -3.76 -4.98 -14.99
N LEU A 36 -3.86 -3.67 -14.78
CA LEU A 36 -5.16 -2.98 -14.63
C LEU A 36 -5.60 -2.26 -15.91
N ASP A 37 -4.76 -2.19 -16.94
CA ASP A 37 -4.97 -1.39 -18.16
C ASP A 37 -5.41 0.06 -17.86
N GLN A 38 -4.91 0.59 -16.74
CA GLN A 38 -5.19 1.93 -16.23
C GLN A 38 -3.91 2.62 -15.79
N LEU A 39 -4.00 3.93 -15.58
CA LEU A 39 -2.92 4.74 -15.03
C LEU A 39 -3.19 5.06 -13.57
N THR A 40 -2.12 5.22 -12.78
CA THR A 40 -2.18 5.84 -11.46
C THR A 40 -2.53 7.32 -11.58
N GLN A 41 -2.74 7.98 -10.43
CA GLN A 41 -2.96 9.45 -10.40
C GLN A 41 -1.76 10.23 -10.98
N ASP A 42 -0.56 9.64 -10.91
CA ASP A 42 0.67 10.23 -11.47
C ASP A 42 0.87 9.90 -12.95
N GLY A 43 -0.11 9.26 -13.61
CA GLY A 43 -0.05 8.93 -15.03
C GLY A 43 0.83 7.72 -15.38
N LEU A 44 1.22 6.92 -14.39
CA LEU A 44 2.08 5.73 -14.59
C LEU A 44 1.23 4.47 -14.77
N PRO A 45 1.71 3.45 -15.52
CA PRO A 45 0.99 2.19 -15.67
C PRO A 45 0.71 1.54 -14.30
N ALA A 46 -0.57 1.23 -14.05
CA ALA A 46 -1.02 0.61 -12.81
C ALA A 46 -1.06 -0.92 -12.93
N SER A 47 -0.56 -1.58 -11.89
CA SER A 47 -0.70 -3.01 -11.66
C SER A 47 -1.63 -3.24 -10.47
N GLY A 48 -2.44 -4.28 -10.57
CA GLY A 48 -3.26 -4.79 -9.50
C GLY A 48 -2.50 -5.87 -8.76
N LEU A 49 -2.51 -5.81 -7.43
CA LEU A 49 -1.93 -6.85 -6.58
C LEU A 49 -2.96 -7.34 -5.58
N ILE A 50 -2.88 -8.64 -5.29
CA ILE A 50 -3.50 -9.23 -4.11
C ILE A 50 -2.37 -9.47 -3.10
N LEU A 51 -2.51 -8.91 -1.90
CA LEU A 51 -1.53 -9.00 -0.83
C LEU A 51 -2.12 -9.71 0.38
N GLN A 52 -1.43 -10.70 0.93
CA GLN A 52 -1.66 -11.14 2.31
C GLN A 52 -0.85 -10.24 3.23
N VAL A 53 -1.50 -9.53 4.14
CA VAL A 53 -0.87 -8.58 5.06
C VAL A 53 -0.69 -9.23 6.43
N GLN A 54 0.52 -9.13 6.98
CA GLN A 54 0.85 -9.58 8.34
C GLN A 54 1.30 -8.39 9.18
N ARG A 55 0.71 -8.28 10.37
CA ARG A 55 0.98 -7.24 11.36
C ARG A 55 1.07 -7.84 12.74
N ASP A 56 1.89 -7.25 13.59
CA ASP A 56 2.04 -7.70 14.97
C ASP A 56 0.73 -7.54 15.74
N GLY A 57 0.33 -8.61 16.42
CA GLY A 57 -0.88 -8.64 17.26
C GLY A 57 -2.21 -8.60 16.51
N VAL A 58 -2.22 -8.72 15.17
CA VAL A 58 -3.44 -8.69 14.36
C VAL A 58 -3.50 -9.91 13.44
N ALA A 59 -4.68 -10.49 13.30
CA ALA A 59 -4.88 -11.61 12.39
C ALA A 59 -4.54 -11.20 10.94
N PRO A 60 -3.84 -12.04 10.17
CA PRO A 60 -3.57 -11.76 8.77
C PRO A 60 -4.86 -11.53 7.98
N TYR A 61 -4.79 -10.63 7.01
CA TYR A 61 -5.91 -10.32 6.13
C TYR A 61 -5.43 -10.13 4.69
N GLN A 62 -6.36 -10.21 3.75
CA GLN A 62 -6.07 -10.02 2.34
C GLN A 62 -6.51 -8.62 1.90
N ALA A 63 -5.66 -7.94 1.15
CA ALA A 63 -5.94 -6.65 0.54
C ALA A 63 -5.76 -6.72 -0.97
N GLN A 64 -6.58 -5.95 -1.69
CA GLN A 64 -6.38 -5.69 -3.11
C GLN A 64 -5.93 -4.24 -3.27
N VAL A 65 -4.83 -4.05 -3.98
CA VAL A 65 -4.22 -2.72 -4.17
C VAL A 65 -3.93 -2.50 -5.65
N GLY A 66 -4.04 -1.23 -6.08
CA GLY A 66 -3.62 -0.78 -7.39
C GLY A 66 -2.51 0.24 -7.24
N LEU A 67 -1.35 -0.01 -7.84
CA LEU A 67 -0.19 0.89 -7.76
C LEU A 67 0.73 0.73 -8.97
N HIS A 68 1.61 1.71 -9.18
CA HIS A 68 2.71 1.56 -10.10
C HIS A 68 3.84 0.78 -9.42
N ILE A 69 4.37 -0.25 -10.09
CA ILE A 69 5.55 -0.98 -9.65
C ILE A 69 6.75 -0.39 -10.38
N PRO A 70 7.74 0.19 -9.68
CA PRO A 70 8.96 0.69 -10.31
C PRO A 70 9.69 -0.43 -11.08
N ASP A 71 10.24 -0.11 -12.25
CA ASP A 71 10.91 -1.09 -13.13
C ASP A 71 11.96 -1.94 -12.40
N ALA A 72 12.75 -1.30 -11.52
CA ALA A 72 13.78 -1.98 -10.73
C ALA A 72 13.22 -3.00 -9.72
N SER A 73 11.95 -2.87 -9.34
CA SER A 73 11.27 -3.74 -8.37
C SER A 73 10.45 -4.85 -9.03
N VAL A 74 10.15 -4.75 -10.33
CA VAL A 74 9.35 -5.75 -11.06
C VAL A 74 9.85 -7.20 -10.86
N PRO A 75 11.16 -7.50 -10.92
CA PRO A 75 11.64 -8.88 -10.78
C PRO A 75 11.37 -9.53 -9.41
N VAL A 76 11.14 -8.72 -8.37
CA VAL A 76 10.92 -9.20 -6.99
C VAL A 76 9.47 -9.13 -6.54
N VAL A 77 8.59 -8.47 -7.32
CA VAL A 77 7.16 -8.38 -7.05
C VAL A 77 6.44 -9.50 -7.79
N VAL A 78 6.58 -10.72 -7.27
CA VAL A 78 6.04 -11.95 -7.86
C VAL A 78 5.25 -12.76 -6.83
N PRO A 79 4.28 -13.61 -7.23
CA PRO A 79 3.55 -14.46 -6.31
C PRO A 79 4.46 -15.27 -5.37
N GLY A 80 4.12 -15.28 -4.08
CA GLY A 80 4.90 -15.90 -3.00
C GLY A 80 6.01 -15.01 -2.41
N ALA A 81 6.33 -13.87 -3.03
CA ALA A 81 7.34 -12.95 -2.50
C ALA A 81 6.83 -12.29 -1.21
N ARG A 82 7.68 -12.28 -0.18
CA ARG A 82 7.45 -11.55 1.07
C ARG A 82 8.25 -10.26 1.06
N LEU A 83 7.55 -9.14 1.14
CA LEU A 83 8.11 -7.81 0.94
C LEU A 83 7.77 -6.91 2.15
N PRO A 84 8.63 -5.94 2.47
CA PRO A 84 8.28 -4.85 3.37
C PRO A 84 7.08 -4.09 2.82
N GLY A 85 6.12 -3.81 3.69
CA GLY A 85 4.95 -3.01 3.37
C GLY A 85 4.71 -1.93 4.41
N LYS A 86 3.80 -1.01 4.07
CA LYS A 86 3.31 0.04 4.94
C LYS A 86 1.80 -0.07 5.04
N TRP A 87 1.26 0.10 6.24
CA TRP A 87 -0.18 0.10 6.45
C TRP A 87 -0.64 1.33 7.24
N LEU A 88 -1.88 1.77 6.98
CA LEU A 88 -2.56 2.80 7.73
C LEU A 88 -3.97 2.37 8.08
N PRO A 89 -4.49 2.75 9.26
CA PRO A 89 -5.89 2.54 9.57
C PRO A 89 -6.78 3.24 8.53
N GLY A 90 -7.75 2.51 8.00
CA GLY A 90 -8.69 3.05 7.03
C GLY A 90 -9.46 4.26 7.56
N PRO A 91 -10.00 5.13 6.67
CA PRO A 91 -10.67 6.38 7.07
C PRO A 91 -11.96 6.16 7.87
N SER A 92 -12.47 4.93 7.91
CA SER A 92 -13.65 4.55 8.68
C SER A 92 -13.45 3.16 9.30
N PRO A 93 -13.66 3.01 10.63
CA PRO A 93 -13.71 1.70 11.28
C PRO A 93 -14.77 0.77 10.70
N ARG A 94 -15.83 1.33 10.06
CA ARG A 94 -16.90 0.55 9.42
C ARG A 94 -16.51 0.01 8.05
N ALA A 95 -15.51 0.60 7.39
CA ALA A 95 -15.01 0.09 6.11
C ALA A 95 -14.19 -1.19 6.33
N GLY A 96 -13.60 -1.38 7.52
CA GLY A 96 -12.93 -2.62 7.90
C GLY A 96 -11.69 -2.97 7.05
N VAL A 97 -11.24 -2.06 6.19
CA VAL A 97 -10.06 -2.24 5.35
C VAL A 97 -9.02 -1.19 5.69
N ASP A 98 -7.89 -1.66 6.20
CA ASP A 98 -6.69 -0.87 6.34
C ASP A 98 -6.07 -0.63 4.97
N LEU A 99 -5.50 0.56 4.79
CA LEU A 99 -4.76 0.89 3.58
C LEU A 99 -3.40 0.22 3.66
N VAL A 100 -2.93 -0.37 2.57
CA VAL A 100 -1.65 -1.07 2.53
C VAL A 100 -0.94 -0.84 1.19
N THR A 101 0.38 -0.83 1.21
CA THR A 101 1.24 -0.80 0.01
C THR A 101 2.54 -1.56 0.26
N ILE A 102 3.28 -1.84 -0.81
CA ILE A 102 4.68 -2.29 -0.74
C ILE A 102 5.59 -1.07 -0.54
N ASP A 103 6.60 -1.20 0.33
CA ASP A 103 7.66 -0.20 0.50
C ASP A 103 8.80 -0.51 -0.48
N PHE A 104 8.71 0.04 -1.70
CA PHE A 104 9.73 -0.22 -2.73
C PHE A 104 11.09 0.38 -2.38
N ALA A 105 11.15 1.44 -1.58
CA ALA A 105 12.41 2.03 -1.16
C ALA A 105 13.19 1.07 -0.27
N ALA A 106 12.50 0.33 0.60
CA ALA A 106 13.10 -0.70 1.44
C ALA A 106 13.63 -1.93 0.66
N LEU A 107 13.27 -2.11 -0.62
CA LEU A 107 13.78 -3.21 -1.46
C LEU A 107 15.14 -2.91 -2.11
N GLN A 108 15.55 -1.63 -2.12
CA GLN A 108 16.76 -1.16 -2.79
C GLN A 108 17.93 -0.92 -1.82
N ALA A 109 17.74 -1.26 -0.54
CA ALA A 109 18.69 -1.05 0.55
C ALA A 109 19.57 -2.27 0.83
#